data_AF-A0A3N5T6L6-F1
#
_entry.id   AF-A0A3N5T6L6-F1
#
_cell.length_a   1.000
_cell.length_b   1.000
_cell.length_c   1.000
_cell.angle_alpha   90.00
_cell.angle_beta   90.00
_cell.angle_gamma   90.00
#
_symmetry.space_group_name_H-M   'P 1'
#
loop_
_entity.id
_entity.type
_entity.pdbx_description
1 polymer ?
#
loop_
_entity_poly.entity_id
_entity_poly.type
_entity_poly.pdbx_seq_one_letter_code
_entity_poly.pdbx_strand_id
1 'polypeptide(L)' 'TEGALMAIAKEAIKRKSGARGLRSIMETIMLDVMYEIPSQSNIRECIISEEVVLHRENPILLYEKEQEVA' A
#
# COMPACT_ATOMS: atom_id res chain seq x y z
N THR A 1 -5.80 2.30 -4.51
CA THR A 1 -6.94 2.27 -5.47
C THR A 1 -8.26 2.46 -4.74
N GLU A 2 -9.38 2.74 -5.43
CA GLU A 2 -10.70 2.83 -4.76
C GLU A 2 -11.07 1.53 -4.02
N GLY A 3 -10.78 0.37 -4.61
CA GLY A 3 -10.96 -0.94 -3.98
C GLY A 3 -10.20 -1.06 -2.65
N ALA A 4 -8.93 -0.64 -2.61
CA ALA A 4 -8.15 -0.63 -1.38
C ALA A 4 -8.77 0.25 -0.29
N LEU A 5 -9.23 1.46 -0.64
CA LEU A 5 -9.87 2.36 0.32
C LEU A 5 -11.15 1.74 0.91
N MET A 6 -11.98 1.14 0.05
CA MET A 6 -13.20 0.45 0.46
C MET A 6 -12.90 -0.76 1.37
N ALA A 7 -11.88 -1.54 1.02
CA ALA A 7 -11.43 -2.69 1.81
C ALA A 7 -10.93 -2.28 3.20
N ILE A 8 -10.14 -1.20 3.29
CA ILE A 8 -9.65 -0.65 4.56
C ILE A 8 -10.84 -0.22 5.44
N ALA A 9 -11.80 0.50 4.86
CA ALA A 9 -13.00 0.93 5.58
C ALA A 9 -13.82 -0.25 6.10
N LYS A 10 -14.05 -1.28 5.26
CA LYS A 10 -14.76 -2.51 5.66
C LYS A 10 -14.04 -3.25 6.79
N GLU A 11 -12.72 -3.38 6.71
CA GLU A 11 -11.92 -4.03 7.76
C GLU A 11 -11.95 -3.24 9.08
N ALA A 12 -11.93 -1.90 9.03
CA ALA A 12 -12.05 -1.07 10.23
C ALA A 12 -13.42 -1.22 10.92
N ILE A 13 -14.50 -1.36 10.15
CA ILE A 13 -15.84 -1.65 10.66
C ILE A 13 -15.89 -3.06 11.26
N LYS A 14 -15.36 -4.06 10.56
CA LYS A 14 -15.31 -5.47 11.01
C LYS A 14 -14.57 -5.63 12.33
N ARG A 15 -13.49 -4.86 12.53
CA ARG A 15 -12.71 -4.82 13.78
C ARG A 15 -13.38 -4.02 14.91
N LYS A 16 -14.57 -3.46 14.69
CA LYS A 16 -15.32 -2.61 15.64
C LYS A 16 -14.52 -1.43 16.19
N SER A 17 -13.49 -1.01 15.46
CA SER A 17 -12.61 0.10 15.85
C SER A 17 -13.02 1.42 15.19
N GLY A 18 -13.84 1.36 14.13
CA GLY A 18 -14.30 2.53 13.39
C GLY A 18 -13.13 3.31 12.80
N ALA A 19 -13.24 4.64 12.73
CA ALA A 19 -12.18 5.48 12.16
C ALA A 19 -10.80 5.29 12.84
N ARG A 20 -10.77 4.92 14.13
CA ARG A 20 -9.51 4.63 14.85
C ARG A 20 -8.76 3.43 14.27
N GLY A 21 -9.47 2.48 13.66
CA GLY A 21 -8.90 1.30 13.02
C GLY A 21 -8.16 1.58 11.72
N LEU A 22 -8.49 2.67 11.02
CA LEU A 22 -7.93 2.98 9.71
C LEU A 22 -6.41 3.13 9.75
N ARG A 23 -5.91 3.88 10.75
CA ARG A 23 -4.47 4.10 10.93
C ARG A 23 -3.72 2.79 11.19
N SER A 24 -4.24 1.93 12.07
CA SER A 24 -3.61 0.64 12.38
C SER A 24 -3.56 -0.29 11.17
N ILE A 25 -4.61 -0.30 10.34
CA ILE A 25 -4.62 -1.07 9.09
C ILE A 25 -3.55 -0.54 8.14
N MET A 26 -3.47 0.79 7.97
CA MET A 26 -2.44 1.37 7.11
C MET A 26 -1.02 1.15 7.61
N GLU A 27 -0.76 1.30 8.91
CA GLU A 27 0.56 1.05 9.49
C GLU A 27 1.01 -0.40 9.23
N THR A 28 0.08 -1.36 9.28
CA THR A 28 0.40 -2.77 8.97
C THR A 28 0.82 -2.96 7.52
N ILE A 29 0.11 -2.32 6.57
CA ILE A 29 0.39 -2.42 5.14
C ILE A 29 1.68 -1.69 4.77
N MET A 30 1.93 -0.54 5.42
CA MET A 30 3.04 0.34 5.08
C MET A 30 4.37 -0.05 5.74
N LEU A 31 4.38 -0.99 6.70
CA LEU A 31 5.57 -1.28 7.50
C LEU A 31 6.77 -1.66 6.64
N ASP A 32 6.60 -2.64 5.76
CA ASP A 32 7.68 -3.11 4.88
C ASP A 32 7.99 -2.08 3.78
N VAL A 33 6.95 -1.48 3.21
CA VAL A 33 7.05 -0.46 2.15
C VAL A 33 7.86 0.75 2.60
N MET A 34 7.59 1.27 3.79
CA MET A 34 8.28 2.43 4.34
C MET A 34 9.73 2.12 4.70
N TYR A 35 10.08 0.86 4.90
CA TYR A 35 11.46 0.44 5.11
C TYR A 35 12.22 0.25 3.80
N GLU A 36 11.60 -0.41 2.81
CA GLU A 36 12.26 -0.77 1.56
C GLU A 36 12.39 0.41 0.59
N ILE A 37 11.33 1.19 0.39
CA ILE A 37 11.29 2.26 -0.62
C ILE A 37 12.42 3.29 -0.44
N PRO A 38 12.71 3.79 0.78
CA PRO A 38 13.78 4.79 0.95
C PRO A 38 15.17 4.31 0.51
N SER A 39 15.40 2.99 0.44
CA SER A 39 16.67 2.41 0.00
C SER A 39 16.78 2.21 -1.53
N GLN A 40 15.67 2.36 -2.27
CA GLN A 40 15.60 2.12 -3.71
C GLN A 40 15.36 3.44 -4.45
N SER A 41 16.39 3.92 -5.16
CA SER A 41 16.39 5.25 -5.79
C SER A 41 15.52 5.37 -7.05
N ASN A 42 15.14 4.25 -7.66
CA ASN A 42 14.44 4.21 -8.94
C ASN A 42 12.94 3.89 -8.81
N ILE A 43 12.38 3.85 -7.60
CA ILE A 43 10.93 3.66 -7.40
C ILE A 43 10.21 4.98 -7.68
N ARG A 44 9.25 4.93 -8.60
CA ARG A 44 8.40 6.06 -8.97
C ARG A 44 7.05 6.04 -8.25
N GLU A 45 6.44 4.88 -8.12
CA GLU A 45 5.08 4.74 -7.60
C GLU A 45 4.91 3.41 -6.85
N CYS A 46 4.13 3.43 -5.76
CA CYS A 46 3.73 2.25 -5.01
C CYS A 46 2.20 2.14 -5.04
N ILE A 47 1.69 1.06 -5.64
CA ILE A 47 0.27 0.85 -5.86
C ILE A 47 -0.24 -0.18 -4.84
N ILE A 48 -1.15 0.27 -3.99
CA ILE A 48 -1.88 -0.55 -3.03
C ILE A 48 -3.24 -0.91 -3.62
N SER A 49 -3.46 -2.20 -3.88
CA SER A 49 -4.71 -2.77 -4.36
C SER A 49 -5.58 -3.31 -3.22
N GLU A 50 -6.76 -3.83 -3.54
CA GLU A 50 -7.66 -4.44 -2.55
C GLU A 50 -7.07 -5.74 -1.99
N GLU A 51 -6.38 -6.51 -2.81
CA GLU A 51 -5.72 -7.77 -2.49
C GLU A 51 -4.60 -7.55 -1.45
N VAL A 52 -3.83 -6.47 -1.57
CA VAL A 52 -2.85 -6.06 -0.56
C VAL A 52 -3.51 -5.87 0.81
N VAL A 53 -4.71 -5.27 0.85
CA VAL A 53 -5.45 -5.02 2.10
C VAL A 53 -6.03 -6.32 2.67
N LEU A 54 -6.65 -7.15 1.82
CA LEU A 54 -7.41 -8.34 2.24
C LEU A 54 -6.54 -9.57 2.48
N HIS A 55 -5.51 -9.75 1.67
CA HIS A 55 -4.66 -10.94 1.63
C HIS A 55 -3.23 -10.69 2.12
N ARG A 56 -2.88 -9.44 2.44
CA ARG A 56 -1.52 -9.03 2.83
C ARG A 56 -0.47 -9.40 1.77
N GLU A 57 -0.85 -9.27 0.51
CA GLU A 57 0.10 -9.36 -0.59
C GLU A 57 1.01 -8.13 -0.63
N ASN A 58 2.15 -8.25 -1.31
CA ASN A 58 3.07 -7.14 -1.48
C ASN A 58 2.49 -6.11 -2.47
N PRO A 59 2.64 -4.79 -2.20
CA PRO A 59 2.28 -3.76 -3.16
C PRO A 59 3.06 -3.85 -4.47
N ILE A 60 2.47 -3.32 -5.54
CA ILE A 60 3.14 -3.23 -6.84
C ILE A 60 3.99 -1.96 -6.85
N LEU A 61 5.30 -2.13 -7.08
CA LEU A 61 6.24 -1.02 -7.23
C LEU A 61 6.49 -0.76 -8.72
N LEU A 62 6.27 0.48 -9.16
CA LEU A 62 6.61 0.93 -10.50
C LEU A 62 7.93 1.69 -10.43
N TYR A 63 8.86 1.31 -11.30
CA TYR A 63 10.18 1.92 -11.41
C TYR A 63 10.20 2.98 -12.51
N GLU A 64 11.07 3.99 -12.36
CA GLU A 64 11.36 4.92 -13.44
C GLU A 64 11.91 4.14 -14.64
N LYS A 65 11.35 4.40 -15.83
CA LYS A 65 11.97 3.94 -17.07
C LYS A 65 13.22 4.80 -17.28
N GLU A 66 14.40 4.20 -17.25
CA GLU A 66 15.57 4.83 -17.83
C GLU A 66 15.20 5.19 -19.28
N GLN A 67 15.25 6.49 -19.60
CA GLN A 67 15.13 6.89 -20.99
C GLN A 67 16.31 6.26 -21.71
N GLU A 68 16.04 5.30 -22.61
CA GLU A 68 17.01 4.91 -23.63
C GLU A 68 17.40 6.19 -24.37
N VAL A 69 18.58 6.72 -24.04
CA VAL A 69 19.17 7.84 -24.76
C VAL A 69 19.58 7.27 -26.11
N ALA A 70 18.83 7.64 -27.14
CA ALA A 70 19.15 7.38 -28.55
C ALA A 70 20.41 8.12 -28.98
#